data_AF-A0A8S3S7X1-F1
#
_entry.id   AF-A0A8S3S7X1-F1
#
_cell.length_a   1.000
_cell.length_b   1.000
_cell.length_c   1.000
_cell.angle_alpha   90.00
_cell.angle_beta   90.00
_cell.angle_gamma   90.00
#
_symmetry.space_group_name_H-M   'P 1'
#
loop_
_entity.id
_entity.type
_entity.pdbx_description
1 polymer ?
#
loop_
_entity_poly.entity_id
_entity_poly.type
_entity_poly.pdbx_seq_one_letter_code
_entity_poly.pdbx_strand_id
1 'polypeptide(L)'
;MPTNGKLDSFDESEDWTQYVEGIERYFNANEIDEEDQKRDIFLTPAKPEKKTLRFKFNSRTRHSDESVRTFIAALRSLTEHCNYGDTLNAMLRDRLVVGIKSDRIQRRLLAEPNFKFEKALEIASAMETAEKNAQDIQASGPNAAFQKKTNKVSKPYTRNNSGNSKQGDCYRCGGNHLAAECRFMDVKCHSCKMKGHIAKKCRNKSVDGNLSENHREFKSLFKPRAHFMEQDESSENESENEVYSVFNFGNKPNEAYKVQFNVNECKIAMEIDTGASVSIMSEDTYKEYKSKFRIEPTSAKL
;
A
#
# COMPACT_ATOMS: atom_id res chain seq x y z
N MET A 1 -37.33 5.30 -15.78
CA MET A 1 -38.07 5.57 -17.03
C MET A 1 -38.03 4.30 -17.86
N PRO A 2 -39.17 3.79 -18.35
CA PRO A 2 -39.17 2.65 -19.27
C PRO A 2 -38.62 3.14 -20.62
N THR A 3 -37.38 2.78 -20.95
CA THR A 3 -36.77 3.13 -22.24
C THR A 3 -37.18 2.09 -23.28
N ASN A 4 -38.13 2.44 -24.14
CA ASN A 4 -38.40 1.64 -25.34
C ASN A 4 -37.31 1.95 -26.36
N GLY A 5 -36.39 1.00 -26.56
CA GLY A 5 -35.30 1.08 -27.53
C GLY A 5 -34.01 1.70 -26.98
N LYS A 6 -32.95 1.63 -27.79
CA LYS A 6 -31.63 2.21 -27.52
C LYS A 6 -31.29 3.16 -28.66
N LEU A 7 -30.81 4.36 -28.33
CA LEU A 7 -30.27 5.30 -29.30
C LEU A 7 -28.78 5.00 -29.51
N ASP A 8 -28.42 4.59 -30.71
CA ASP A 8 -27.02 4.40 -31.08
C ASP A 8 -26.42 5.69 -31.61
N SER A 9 -25.09 5.78 -31.56
CA SER A 9 -24.33 6.91 -32.05
C SER A 9 -24.22 6.92 -33.58
N PHE A 10 -24.38 8.08 -34.21
CA PHE A 10 -24.23 8.24 -35.65
C PHE A 10 -22.92 7.63 -36.20
N ASP A 11 -23.03 6.95 -37.33
CA ASP A 11 -21.91 6.43 -38.11
C ASP A 11 -21.85 7.12 -39.47
N GLU A 12 -20.66 7.51 -39.91
CA GLU A 12 -20.45 8.16 -41.22
C GLU A 12 -20.82 7.25 -42.40
N SER A 13 -20.97 5.94 -42.17
CA SER A 13 -21.45 4.98 -43.16
C SER A 13 -22.98 4.89 -43.27
N GLU A 14 -23.72 5.49 -42.34
CA GLU A 14 -25.19 5.52 -42.36
C GLU A 14 -25.73 6.80 -43.03
N ASP A 15 -26.92 6.70 -43.60
CA ASP A 15 -27.60 7.86 -44.16
C ASP A 15 -28.10 8.79 -43.05
N TRP A 16 -27.73 10.06 -43.12
CA TRP A 16 -28.08 11.06 -42.10
C TRP A 16 -29.61 11.20 -41.93
N THR A 17 -30.36 11.14 -43.03
CA THR A 17 -31.82 11.25 -42.98
C THR A 17 -32.44 10.06 -42.26
N GLN A 18 -31.98 8.84 -42.53
CA GLN A 18 -32.41 7.64 -41.80
C GLN A 18 -32.07 7.68 -40.31
N TYR A 19 -30.88 8.19 -39.95
CA TYR A 19 -30.47 8.33 -38.56
C TYR A 19 -31.35 9.34 -37.81
N VAL A 20 -31.63 10.50 -38.41
CA VAL A 20 -32.53 11.52 -37.83
C VAL A 20 -33.94 10.97 -37.67
N GLU A 21 -34.49 10.25 -38.66
CA GLU A 21 -35.78 9.59 -38.52
C GLU A 21 -35.80 8.59 -37.34
N GLY A 22 -34.69 7.87 -37.12
CA GLY A 22 -34.54 6.96 -35.98
C GLY A 22 -34.60 7.68 -34.63
N ILE A 23 -33.93 8.84 -34.53
CA ILE A 23 -33.97 9.69 -33.33
C ILE A 23 -35.39 10.23 -33.08
N GLU A 24 -36.07 10.72 -34.13
CA GLU A 24 -37.43 11.25 -34.00
C GLU A 24 -38.41 10.17 -33.53
N ARG A 25 -38.30 8.95 -34.08
CA ARG A 25 -39.08 7.80 -33.62
C ARG A 25 -38.79 7.45 -32.16
N TYR A 26 -37.53 7.53 -31.74
CA TYR A 26 -37.15 7.31 -30.35
C TYR A 26 -37.76 8.34 -29.40
N PHE A 27 -37.74 9.64 -29.76
CA PHE A 27 -38.38 10.69 -28.97
C PHE A 27 -39.89 10.47 -28.87
N ASN A 28 -40.55 10.18 -29.98
CA ASN A 28 -41.99 9.93 -30.01
C ASN A 28 -42.39 8.69 -29.19
N ALA A 29 -41.62 7.60 -29.27
CA ALA A 29 -41.91 6.36 -28.55
C ALA A 29 -41.69 6.43 -27.03
N ASN A 30 -40.92 7.43 -26.57
CA ASN A 30 -40.62 7.66 -25.16
C ASN A 30 -41.29 8.94 -24.62
N GLU A 31 -42.20 9.56 -25.38
CA GLU A 31 -42.93 10.78 -25.00
C GLU A 31 -42.00 11.94 -24.59
N ILE A 32 -40.86 12.05 -25.28
CA ILE A 32 -39.88 13.12 -25.05
C ILE A 32 -40.25 14.29 -25.95
N ASP A 33 -40.90 15.31 -25.38
CA ASP A 33 -41.31 16.50 -26.12
C ASP A 33 -40.45 17.74 -25.83
N GLU A 34 -39.90 17.82 -24.62
CA GLU A 34 -39.09 18.94 -24.13
C GLU A 34 -37.77 19.10 -24.91
N GLU A 35 -37.52 20.31 -25.41
CA GLU A 35 -36.39 20.58 -26.31
C GLU A 35 -35.04 20.39 -25.62
N ASP A 36 -34.93 20.78 -24.35
CA ASP A 36 -33.71 20.57 -23.56
C ASP A 36 -33.45 19.07 -23.30
N GLN A 37 -34.50 18.28 -23.07
CA GLN A 37 -34.36 16.83 -22.92
C GLN A 37 -33.96 16.16 -24.24
N LYS A 38 -34.51 16.61 -25.37
CA LYS A 38 -34.10 16.15 -26.71
C LYS A 38 -32.63 16.46 -26.97
N ARG A 39 -32.17 17.67 -26.61
CA ARG A 39 -30.77 18.09 -26.76
C ARG A 39 -29.82 17.24 -25.91
N ASP A 40 -30.13 17.05 -24.63
CA ASP A 40 -29.30 16.23 -23.74
C ASP A 40 -29.21 14.78 -24.21
N ILE A 41 -30.35 14.19 -24.60
CA ILE A 41 -30.40 12.82 -25.11
C ILE A 41 -29.69 12.69 -26.45
N PHE A 42 -29.74 13.71 -27.31
CA PHE A 42 -29.01 13.73 -28.59
C PHE A 42 -27.50 13.88 -28.41
N LEU A 43 -27.05 14.62 -27.38
CA LEU A 43 -25.63 14.78 -27.06
C LEU A 43 -25.04 13.58 -26.31
N THR A 44 -25.88 12.80 -25.62
CA THR A 44 -25.46 11.59 -24.87
C THR A 44 -24.80 10.50 -25.74
N PRO A 45 -25.29 10.14 -26.94
CA PRO A 45 -24.65 9.17 -27.83
C PRO A 45 -23.46 9.75 -28.61
N ALA A 46 -23.02 10.98 -28.35
CA ALA A 46 -21.84 11.52 -29.04
C ALA A 46 -20.61 10.64 -28.72
N LYS A 47 -20.09 9.95 -29.75
CA LYS A 47 -18.86 9.14 -29.63
C LYS A 47 -17.77 10.04 -29.04
N PRO A 48 -17.11 9.64 -27.94
CA PRO A 48 -16.03 10.43 -27.39
C PRO A 48 -14.92 10.60 -28.45
N GLU A 49 -14.38 11.80 -28.57
CA GLU A 49 -13.37 12.09 -29.58
C GLU A 49 -12.17 11.12 -29.48
N LYS A 50 -11.71 10.64 -30.64
CA LYS A 50 -10.58 9.71 -30.74
C LYS A 50 -9.35 10.22 -29.97
N LYS A 51 -9.07 11.52 -30.01
CA LYS A 51 -7.93 12.13 -29.31
C LYS A 51 -8.04 11.95 -27.78
N THR A 52 -9.21 12.20 -27.23
CA THR A 52 -9.51 12.06 -25.80
C THR A 52 -9.38 10.60 -25.35
N LEU A 53 -9.93 9.66 -26.13
CA LEU A 53 -9.82 8.23 -25.84
C LEU A 53 -8.36 7.75 -25.85
N ARG A 54 -7.58 8.14 -26.87
CA ARG A 54 -6.15 7.81 -26.98
C ARG A 54 -5.34 8.39 -25.83
N PHE A 55 -5.63 9.62 -25.42
CA PHE A 55 -5.01 10.23 -24.25
C PHE A 55 -5.34 9.45 -22.97
N LYS A 56 -6.62 9.15 -22.73
CA LYS A 56 -7.05 8.36 -21.56
C LYS A 56 -6.40 6.98 -21.55
N PHE A 57 -6.34 6.30 -22.71
CA PHE A 57 -5.66 5.01 -22.86
C PHE A 57 -4.19 5.11 -22.46
N ASN A 58 -3.45 6.09 -22.99
CA ASN A 58 -2.02 6.26 -22.72
C ASN A 58 -1.72 6.68 -21.27
N SER A 59 -2.64 7.37 -20.61
CA SER A 59 -2.51 7.79 -19.21
C SER A 59 -2.96 6.69 -18.23
N ARG A 60 -3.66 5.65 -18.70
CA ARG A 60 -4.28 4.65 -17.83
C ARG A 60 -3.23 3.74 -17.18
N THR A 61 -3.18 3.74 -15.86
CA THR A 61 -2.31 2.89 -15.04
C THR A 61 -3.18 2.07 -14.10
N ARG A 62 -2.85 0.79 -13.90
CA ARG A 62 -3.63 -0.12 -13.05
C ARG A 62 -3.73 0.44 -11.64
N HIS A 63 -4.92 0.40 -11.04
CA HIS A 63 -5.10 0.77 -9.64
C HIS A 63 -4.61 -0.37 -8.72
N SER A 64 -4.33 -0.09 -7.45
CA SER A 64 -3.78 -1.09 -6.52
C SER A 64 -4.78 -2.20 -6.18
N ASP A 65 -6.06 -1.87 -6.24
CA ASP A 65 -7.25 -2.67 -5.97
C ASP A 65 -7.82 -3.36 -7.22
N GLU A 66 -7.25 -3.08 -8.40
CA GLU A 66 -7.75 -3.57 -9.68
C GLU A 66 -6.98 -4.81 -10.16
N SER A 67 -7.69 -5.86 -10.58
CA SER A 67 -7.08 -7.06 -11.17
C SER A 67 -6.47 -6.78 -12.55
N VAL A 68 -5.51 -7.61 -12.99
CA VAL A 68 -4.96 -7.52 -14.36
C VAL A 68 -6.07 -7.60 -15.41
N ARG A 69 -7.06 -8.49 -15.22
CA ARG A 69 -8.13 -8.71 -16.19
C ARG A 69 -9.06 -7.49 -16.30
N THR A 70 -9.42 -6.90 -15.17
CA THR A 70 -10.25 -5.68 -15.13
C THR A 70 -9.54 -4.52 -15.81
N PHE A 71 -8.24 -4.37 -15.54
CA PHE A 71 -7.42 -3.35 -16.17
C PHE A 71 -7.37 -3.47 -17.70
N ILE A 72 -7.16 -4.68 -18.22
CA ILE A 72 -7.19 -4.93 -19.66
C ILE A 72 -8.57 -4.67 -20.26
N ALA A 73 -9.65 -5.03 -19.57
CA ALA A 73 -11.00 -4.74 -20.03
C ALA A 73 -11.23 -3.21 -20.15
N ALA A 74 -10.78 -2.44 -19.15
CA ALA A 74 -10.84 -0.98 -19.19
C ALA A 74 -10.01 -0.40 -20.34
N LEU A 75 -8.79 -0.91 -20.58
CA LEU A 75 -7.98 -0.50 -21.74
C LEU A 75 -8.68 -0.79 -23.05
N ARG A 76 -9.30 -1.97 -23.20
CA ARG A 76 -10.05 -2.35 -24.42
C ARG A 76 -11.23 -1.42 -24.68
N SER A 77 -12.00 -1.07 -23.65
CA SER A 77 -13.10 -0.11 -23.76
C SER A 77 -12.61 1.26 -24.24
N LEU A 78 -11.47 1.74 -23.76
CA LEU A 78 -10.88 3.01 -24.22
C LEU A 78 -10.41 2.95 -25.69
N THR A 79 -10.12 1.77 -26.21
CA THR A 79 -9.65 1.59 -27.59
C THR A 79 -10.75 1.32 -28.63
N GLU A 80 -11.99 1.06 -28.19
CA GLU A 80 -13.10 0.59 -29.03
C GLU A 80 -13.35 1.50 -30.24
N HIS A 81 -13.36 2.81 -30.02
CA HIS A 81 -13.59 3.81 -31.08
C HIS A 81 -12.30 4.46 -31.62
N CYS A 82 -11.12 3.92 -31.30
CA CYS A 82 -9.84 4.51 -31.69
C CYS A 82 -9.30 4.06 -33.06
N ASN A 83 -9.92 3.04 -33.68
CA ASN A 83 -9.51 2.43 -34.96
C ASN A 83 -8.02 2.03 -35.00
N TYR A 84 -7.53 1.28 -34.00
CA TYR A 84 -6.12 0.84 -33.97
C TYR A 84 -5.80 -0.31 -34.95
N GLY A 85 -6.81 -1.02 -35.46
CA GLY A 85 -6.61 -2.15 -36.38
C GLY A 85 -5.64 -3.19 -35.82
N ASP A 86 -4.72 -3.66 -36.67
CA ASP A 86 -3.74 -4.69 -36.33
C ASP A 86 -2.74 -4.29 -35.23
N THR A 87 -2.61 -2.99 -34.96
CA THR A 87 -1.70 -2.47 -33.93
C THR A 87 -2.29 -2.51 -32.52
N LEU A 88 -3.59 -2.82 -32.38
CA LEU A 88 -4.30 -2.81 -31.09
C LEU A 88 -3.60 -3.69 -30.04
N ASN A 89 -3.23 -4.91 -30.40
CA ASN A 89 -2.58 -5.84 -29.48
C ASN A 89 -1.18 -5.34 -29.07
N ALA A 90 -0.43 -4.71 -29.98
CA ALA A 90 0.87 -4.12 -29.64
C ALA A 90 0.70 -2.95 -28.65
N MET A 91 -0.28 -2.07 -28.89
CA MET A 91 -0.58 -0.96 -27.99
C MET A 91 -1.03 -1.44 -26.61
N LEU A 92 -1.95 -2.42 -26.54
CA LEU A 92 -2.42 -3.01 -25.29
C LEU A 92 -1.27 -3.65 -24.50
N ARG A 93 -0.37 -4.34 -25.21
CA ARG A 93 0.81 -4.97 -24.63
C ARG A 93 1.75 -3.93 -24.03
N ASP A 94 2.06 -2.88 -24.77
CA ASP A 94 3.00 -1.85 -24.30
C ASP A 94 2.39 -1.07 -23.11
N ARG A 95 1.07 -0.78 -23.18
CA ARG A 95 0.34 -0.16 -22.08
C ARG A 95 0.22 -1.06 -20.86
N LEU A 96 0.12 -2.38 -21.03
CA LEU A 96 0.15 -3.34 -19.92
C LEU A 96 1.48 -3.29 -19.18
N VAL A 97 2.61 -3.23 -19.89
CA VAL A 97 3.95 -3.19 -19.25
C VAL A 97 4.16 -1.90 -18.47
N VAL A 98 3.83 -0.76 -19.06
CA VAL A 98 4.01 0.54 -18.40
C VAL A 98 2.97 0.75 -17.29
N GLY A 99 1.75 0.28 -17.50
CA GLY A 99 0.62 0.52 -16.62
C GLY A 99 0.52 -0.43 -15.42
N ILE A 100 1.29 -1.52 -15.36
CA ILE A 100 1.21 -2.46 -14.23
C ILE A 100 1.99 -1.96 -13.01
N LYS A 101 1.30 -1.79 -11.88
CA LYS A 101 1.91 -1.41 -10.59
C LYS A 101 2.50 -2.63 -9.87
N SER A 102 3.37 -3.39 -10.53
CA SER A 102 4.14 -4.48 -9.92
C SER A 102 5.48 -4.64 -10.62
N ASP A 103 6.55 -4.22 -9.94
CA ASP A 103 7.92 -4.32 -10.43
C ASP A 103 8.30 -5.78 -10.75
N ARG A 104 7.79 -6.74 -9.98
CA ARG A 104 8.03 -8.17 -10.23
C ARG A 104 7.42 -8.63 -11.55
N ILE A 105 6.17 -8.27 -11.82
CA ILE A 105 5.49 -8.61 -13.08
C ILE A 105 6.13 -7.85 -14.23
N GLN A 106 6.40 -6.54 -14.07
CA GLN A 106 7.01 -5.71 -15.09
C GLN A 106 8.38 -6.25 -15.54
N ARG A 107 9.26 -6.61 -14.60
CA ARG A 107 10.56 -7.24 -14.92
C ARG A 107 10.40 -8.56 -15.66
N ARG A 108 9.44 -9.39 -15.24
CA ARG A 108 9.19 -10.67 -15.90
C ARG A 108 8.72 -10.48 -17.33
N LEU A 109 7.83 -9.52 -17.57
CA LEU A 109 7.34 -9.18 -18.91
C LEU A 109 8.46 -8.64 -19.81
N LEU A 110 9.32 -7.75 -19.29
CA LEU A 110 10.44 -7.17 -20.02
C LEU A 110 11.54 -8.20 -20.37
N ALA A 111 11.64 -9.30 -19.62
CA ALA A 111 12.62 -10.36 -19.85
C ALA A 111 12.16 -11.40 -20.89
N GLU A 112 10.91 -11.36 -21.36
CA GLU A 112 10.37 -12.39 -22.25
C GLU A 112 10.75 -12.18 -23.71
N PRO A 113 11.36 -13.19 -24.38
CA PRO A 113 11.52 -13.16 -25.82
C PRO A 113 10.17 -13.40 -26.53
N ASN A 114 10.02 -12.80 -27.72
CA ASN A 114 8.81 -12.84 -28.54
C ASN A 114 7.57 -12.31 -27.81
N PHE A 115 7.62 -11.01 -27.56
CA PHE A 115 6.70 -10.26 -26.71
C PHE A 115 5.36 -10.00 -27.42
N LYS A 116 4.41 -10.95 -27.34
CA LYS A 116 3.02 -10.81 -27.83
C LYS A 116 2.05 -10.48 -26.69
N PHE A 117 0.91 -9.88 -27.01
CA PHE A 117 -0.09 -9.46 -26.03
C PHE A 117 -0.66 -10.63 -25.22
N GLU A 118 -1.02 -11.72 -25.89
CA GLU A 118 -1.67 -12.89 -25.29
C GLU A 118 -0.76 -13.51 -24.22
N LYS A 119 0.53 -13.67 -24.56
CA LYS A 119 1.56 -14.16 -23.64
C LYS A 119 1.80 -13.21 -22.47
N ALA A 120 1.80 -11.90 -22.71
CA ALA A 120 1.95 -10.91 -21.65
C ALA A 120 0.78 -10.96 -20.66
N LEU A 121 -0.44 -11.11 -21.16
CA LEU A 121 -1.65 -11.25 -20.34
C LEU A 121 -1.63 -12.53 -19.51
N GLU A 122 -1.24 -13.65 -20.10
CA GLU A 122 -1.11 -14.94 -19.41
C GLU A 122 -0.11 -14.84 -18.25
N ILE A 123 1.09 -14.32 -18.51
CA ILE A 123 2.14 -14.15 -17.49
C ILE A 123 1.67 -13.23 -16.37
N ALA A 124 1.10 -12.07 -16.70
CA ALA A 124 0.64 -11.12 -15.70
C ALA A 124 -0.46 -11.71 -14.82
N SER A 125 -1.44 -12.40 -15.42
CA SER A 125 -2.56 -13.03 -14.70
C SER A 125 -2.08 -14.19 -13.82
N ALA A 126 -1.17 -15.03 -14.33
CA ALA A 126 -0.59 -16.14 -13.58
C ALA A 126 0.21 -15.65 -12.38
N MET A 127 1.02 -14.60 -12.56
CA MET A 127 1.82 -14.02 -11.47
C MET A 127 0.96 -13.33 -10.41
N GLU A 128 -0.11 -12.63 -10.80
CA GLU A 128 -1.09 -12.05 -9.89
C GLU A 128 -1.78 -13.13 -9.06
N THR A 129 -2.25 -14.20 -9.72
CA THR A 129 -2.91 -15.33 -9.04
C THR A 129 -1.96 -16.04 -8.07
N ALA A 130 -0.71 -16.28 -8.49
CA ALA A 130 0.29 -16.90 -7.63
C ALA A 130 0.62 -16.05 -6.40
N GLU A 131 0.64 -14.72 -6.55
CA GLU A 131 0.90 -13.78 -5.46
C GLU A 131 -0.26 -13.76 -4.45
N LYS A 132 -1.50 -13.74 -4.95
CA LYS A 132 -2.70 -13.85 -4.11
C LYS A 132 -2.75 -15.19 -3.36
N ASN A 133 -2.54 -16.30 -4.06
CA ASN A 133 -2.53 -17.63 -3.44
C ASN A 133 -1.41 -17.75 -2.37
N ALA A 134 -0.23 -17.18 -2.63
CA ALA A 134 0.86 -17.17 -1.66
C ALA A 134 0.51 -16.36 -0.40
N GLN A 135 -0.20 -15.23 -0.54
CA GLN A 135 -0.70 -14.44 0.58
C GLN A 135 -1.75 -15.22 1.39
N ASP A 136 -2.70 -15.87 0.72
CA ASP A 136 -3.76 -16.67 1.36
C ASP A 136 -3.18 -17.86 2.16
N ILE A 137 -2.19 -18.55 1.60
CA ILE A 137 -1.47 -19.65 2.28
C ILE A 137 -0.71 -19.13 3.52
N GLN A 138 -0.07 -17.97 3.41
CA GLN A 138 0.65 -17.36 4.54
C GLN A 138 -0.29 -16.85 5.63
N ALA A 139 -1.48 -16.36 5.27
CA ALA A 139 -2.51 -15.93 6.20
C ALA A 139 -3.20 -17.09 6.93
N SER A 140 -3.28 -18.27 6.31
CA SER A 140 -4.01 -19.43 6.83
C SER A 140 -3.16 -20.45 7.60
N GLY A 141 -1.84 -20.23 7.73
CA GLY A 141 -0.94 -21.14 8.43
C GLY A 141 -0.87 -20.89 9.95
N PRO A 142 -0.70 -21.93 10.81
CA PRO A 142 -0.55 -21.78 12.27
C PRO A 142 0.71 -21.02 12.72
N ASN A 143 1.52 -20.51 11.78
CA ASN A 143 2.77 -19.80 12.00
C ASN A 143 2.78 -18.39 11.37
N ALA A 144 1.64 -17.68 11.36
CA ALA A 144 1.55 -16.28 10.91
C ALA A 144 2.50 -15.32 11.66
N ALA A 145 3.15 -15.76 12.75
CA ALA A 145 4.11 -14.99 13.52
C ALA A 145 5.61 -15.30 13.28
N PHE A 146 6.00 -16.30 12.47
CA PHE A 146 7.41 -16.77 12.47
C PHE A 146 8.16 -16.79 11.12
N GLN A 147 7.55 -16.43 9.99
CA GLN A 147 8.25 -16.49 8.70
C GLN A 147 8.42 -15.14 8.02
N LYS A 148 9.34 -14.33 8.54
CA LYS A 148 10.06 -13.31 7.76
C LYS A 148 11.55 -13.29 8.09
N LYS A 149 12.24 -14.36 7.72
CA LYS A 149 13.69 -14.34 7.42
C LYS A 149 13.99 -15.29 6.27
N THR A 150 13.70 -14.86 5.05
CA THR A 150 14.40 -15.43 3.90
C THR A 150 15.84 -14.95 3.98
N ASN A 151 16.79 -15.88 4.06
CA ASN A 151 18.22 -15.57 4.00
C ASN A 151 18.52 -14.89 2.65
N LYS A 152 18.76 -13.57 2.67
CA LYS A 152 19.43 -12.91 1.55
C LYS A 152 20.84 -13.47 1.49
N VAL A 153 21.17 -14.19 0.42
CA VAL A 153 22.55 -14.46 0.05
C VAL A 153 23.18 -13.10 -0.24
N SER A 154 23.95 -12.60 0.71
CA SER A 154 24.79 -11.42 0.53
C SER A 154 25.81 -11.71 -0.58
N LYS A 155 25.80 -10.88 -1.63
CA LYS A 155 26.92 -10.74 -2.57
C LYS A 155 28.24 -10.64 -1.77
N PRO A 156 29.33 -11.27 -2.21
CA PRO A 156 30.63 -11.05 -1.58
C PRO A 156 31.06 -9.62 -1.89
N TYR A 157 30.82 -8.71 -0.94
CA TYR A 157 31.40 -7.39 -0.97
C TYR A 157 32.83 -7.52 -0.46
N THR A 158 33.79 -7.48 -1.37
CA THR A 158 35.21 -7.27 -1.07
C THR A 158 35.36 -5.90 -0.43
N ARG A 159 35.31 -5.83 0.90
CA ARG A 159 35.63 -4.61 1.65
C ARG A 159 37.14 -4.60 1.92
N ASN A 160 37.91 -4.12 0.95
CA ASN A 160 39.19 -3.52 1.27
C ASN A 160 38.89 -2.29 2.13
N ASN A 161 39.21 -2.36 3.41
CA ASN A 161 39.39 -1.15 4.19
C ASN A 161 40.55 -1.33 5.16
N SER A 162 41.68 -0.78 4.73
CA SER A 162 42.83 -0.43 5.55
C SER A 162 42.38 0.44 6.74
N GLY A 163 42.88 0.16 7.95
CA GLY A 163 42.70 1.08 9.07
C GLY A 163 42.85 0.45 10.46
N ASN A 164 44.09 0.43 10.96
CA ASN A 164 44.50 0.44 12.37
C ASN A 164 43.76 -0.48 13.37
N SER A 165 44.40 -1.61 13.66
CA SER A 165 44.18 -2.44 14.84
C SER A 165 44.35 -1.64 16.14
N LYS A 166 43.24 -1.24 16.76
CA LYS A 166 43.20 -1.11 18.22
C LYS A 166 42.87 -2.50 18.74
N GLN A 167 43.87 -3.27 19.19
CA GLN A 167 43.63 -4.45 20.02
C GLN A 167 42.70 -4.03 21.17
N GLY A 168 41.49 -4.56 21.20
CA GLY A 168 40.54 -4.33 22.28
C GLY A 168 41.07 -4.90 23.59
N ASP A 169 40.66 -4.32 24.71
CA ASP A 169 41.00 -4.82 26.04
C ASP A 169 40.46 -6.24 26.25
N CYS A 170 41.32 -7.13 26.74
CA CYS A 170 40.98 -8.52 27.00
C CYS A 170 39.78 -8.59 27.95
N TYR A 171 38.68 -9.20 27.51
CA TYR A 171 37.46 -9.28 28.32
C TYR A 171 37.63 -10.09 29.62
N ARG A 172 38.72 -10.85 29.77
CA ARG A 172 39.00 -11.68 30.95
C ARG A 172 39.70 -10.90 32.07
N CYS A 173 40.60 -9.96 31.72
CA CYS A 173 41.41 -9.23 32.71
C CYS A 173 41.56 -7.72 32.45
N GLY A 174 41.22 -7.25 31.25
CA GLY A 174 41.38 -5.86 30.80
C GLY A 174 42.76 -5.48 30.28
N GLY A 175 43.65 -6.46 30.07
CA GLY A 175 44.97 -6.23 29.47
C GLY A 175 44.92 -6.14 27.95
N ASN A 176 45.98 -5.63 27.33
CA ASN A 176 46.09 -5.51 25.89
C ASN A 176 46.64 -6.81 25.27
N HIS A 177 45.80 -7.84 25.15
CA HIS A 177 46.10 -9.12 24.50
C HIS A 177 44.83 -9.86 24.08
N LEU A 178 44.96 -10.89 23.25
CA LEU A 178 43.84 -11.76 22.88
C LEU A 178 43.41 -12.63 24.06
N ALA A 179 42.12 -12.81 24.26
CA ALA A 179 41.60 -13.58 25.39
C ALA A 179 42.06 -15.05 25.45
N ALA A 180 42.46 -15.61 24.30
CA ALA A 180 43.05 -16.95 24.19
C ALA A 180 44.47 -17.03 24.79
N GLU A 181 45.20 -15.92 24.86
CA GLU A 181 46.55 -15.85 25.45
C GLU A 181 46.50 -15.33 26.90
N CYS A 182 45.29 -15.13 27.43
CA CYS A 182 45.12 -14.55 28.75
C CYS A 182 45.49 -15.57 29.84
N ARG A 183 46.45 -15.20 30.69
CA ARG A 183 46.83 -15.94 31.90
C ARG A 183 45.67 -16.26 32.84
N PHE A 184 44.57 -15.51 32.77
CA PHE A 184 43.38 -15.69 33.61
C PHE A 184 42.30 -16.59 32.97
N MET A 185 42.66 -17.41 31.98
CA MET A 185 41.75 -18.36 31.32
C MET A 185 41.16 -19.40 32.28
N ASP A 186 41.95 -19.94 33.21
CA ASP A 186 41.49 -21.02 34.11
C ASP A 186 41.27 -20.56 35.56
N VAL A 187 41.47 -19.27 35.82
CA VAL A 187 41.30 -18.67 37.15
C VAL A 187 39.81 -18.56 37.46
N LYS A 188 39.41 -19.01 38.67
CA LYS A 188 38.06 -18.83 39.20
C LYS A 188 37.89 -17.39 39.69
N CYS A 189 36.89 -16.70 39.16
CA CYS A 189 36.53 -15.35 39.58
C CYS A 189 36.08 -15.35 41.04
N HIS A 190 36.65 -14.49 41.88
CA HIS A 190 36.26 -14.39 43.28
C HIS A 190 34.85 -13.81 43.50
N SER A 191 34.26 -13.15 42.50
CA SER A 191 32.90 -12.58 42.60
C SER A 191 31.80 -13.57 42.19
N CYS A 192 31.93 -14.25 41.05
CA CYS A 192 30.88 -15.16 40.55
C CYS A 192 31.26 -16.65 40.63
N LYS A 193 32.48 -16.97 41.11
CA LYS A 193 33.03 -18.33 41.25
C LYS A 193 33.20 -19.11 39.93
N MET A 194 32.88 -18.52 38.77
CA MET A 194 33.09 -19.11 37.44
C MET A 194 34.53 -18.91 36.95
N LYS A 195 35.04 -19.84 36.10
CA LYS A 195 36.37 -19.74 35.48
C LYS A 195 36.38 -18.79 34.28
N GLY A 196 37.54 -18.20 33.98
CA GLY A 196 37.77 -17.48 32.72
C GLY A 196 37.81 -15.96 32.81
N HIS A 197 37.73 -15.38 34.00
CA HIS A 197 37.90 -13.94 34.21
C HIS A 197 38.20 -13.62 35.68
N ILE A 198 38.66 -12.40 35.93
CA ILE A 198 38.89 -11.89 37.30
C ILE A 198 37.73 -11.03 37.79
N ALA A 199 37.62 -10.85 39.11
CA ALA A 199 36.59 -10.04 39.75
C ALA A 199 36.44 -8.63 39.14
N LYS A 200 37.55 -8.01 38.71
CA LYS A 200 37.57 -6.68 38.05
C LYS A 200 36.75 -6.62 36.75
N LYS A 201 36.70 -7.72 35.99
CA LYS A 201 35.94 -7.83 34.73
C LYS A 201 34.73 -8.75 34.89
N CYS A 202 34.33 -9.05 36.13
CA CYS A 202 33.17 -9.89 36.41
C CYS A 202 31.88 -9.15 36.05
N ARG A 203 31.09 -9.75 35.15
CA ARG A 203 29.79 -9.22 34.74
C ARG A 203 28.66 -9.56 35.71
N ASN A 204 28.83 -10.61 36.51
CA ASN A 204 27.90 -11.04 37.56
C ASN A 204 28.47 -10.70 38.94
N LYS A 205 28.44 -9.42 39.32
CA LYS A 205 28.82 -9.01 40.67
C LYS A 205 27.57 -9.12 41.56
N SER A 206 27.50 -10.15 42.39
CA SER A 206 26.48 -10.26 43.45
C SER A 206 26.70 -9.11 44.44
N VAL A 207 25.66 -8.32 44.70
CA VAL A 207 25.71 -7.17 45.60
C VAL A 207 25.20 -7.64 46.95
N ASP A 208 26.10 -7.84 47.92
CA ASP A 208 25.73 -7.83 49.34
C ASP A 208 25.93 -6.41 49.87
N GLY A 209 24.89 -5.86 50.49
CA GLY A 209 24.63 -4.43 50.59
C GLY A 209 25.48 -3.64 51.59
N ASN A 210 25.75 -2.37 51.25
CA ASN A 210 25.31 -1.20 52.01
C ASN A 210 25.65 0.09 51.22
N LEU A 211 24.81 1.11 51.41
CA LEU A 211 24.73 2.38 50.68
C LEU A 211 26.04 3.19 50.67
N SER A 212 26.36 3.78 49.51
CA SER A 212 26.90 5.14 49.44
C SER A 212 26.68 5.68 48.03
N GLU A 213 25.89 6.75 47.96
CA GLU A 213 25.77 7.63 46.82
C GLU A 213 27.15 8.15 46.41
N ASN A 214 27.52 7.94 45.15
CA ASN A 214 27.99 9.02 44.28
C ASN A 214 28.34 8.50 42.87
N HIS A 215 27.70 9.16 41.90
CA HIS A 215 28.26 9.53 40.60
C HIS A 215 28.11 8.59 39.38
N ARG A 216 27.41 9.17 38.39
CA ARG A 216 27.34 8.89 36.93
C ARG A 216 26.46 7.75 36.47
N GLU A 217 25.19 8.08 36.23
CA GLU A 217 24.33 7.42 35.24
C GLU A 217 25.02 7.44 33.86
N PHE A 218 25.61 6.31 33.46
CA PHE A 218 25.94 6.04 32.07
C PHE A 218 24.72 5.37 31.44
N LYS A 219 23.80 6.16 30.88
CA LYS A 219 22.71 5.64 30.05
C LYS A 219 23.30 4.82 28.91
N SER A 220 23.08 3.52 28.96
CA SER A 220 23.42 2.55 27.92
C SER A 220 22.67 2.90 26.63
N LEU A 221 23.35 3.57 25.71
CA LEU A 221 22.97 3.75 24.31
C LEU A 221 22.99 2.40 23.58
N PHE A 222 21.87 1.67 23.62
CA PHE A 222 21.52 0.74 22.54
C PHE A 222 20.52 1.44 21.62
N LYS A 223 21.06 2.29 20.74
CA LYS A 223 20.34 2.85 19.59
C LYS A 223 20.63 1.93 18.40
N PRO A 224 19.65 1.27 17.76
CA PRO A 224 19.88 0.68 16.45
C PRO A 224 20.20 1.83 15.48
N ARG A 225 21.32 1.72 14.75
CA ARG A 225 21.68 2.64 13.66
C ARG A 225 20.66 2.47 12.53
N ALA A 226 19.72 3.41 12.40
CA ALA A 226 19.06 3.69 11.13
C ALA A 226 19.92 4.71 10.36
N HIS A 227 20.16 4.44 9.08
CA HIS A 227 20.87 5.36 8.19
C HIS A 227 20.04 6.63 8.00
N PHE A 228 20.71 7.76 8.19
CA PHE A 228 20.24 9.10 7.87
C PHE A 228 20.31 9.28 6.34
N MET A 229 19.22 9.70 5.71
CA MET A 229 19.23 10.34 4.39
C MET A 229 18.67 11.74 4.61
N GLU A 230 19.48 12.74 4.28
CA GLU A 230 19.01 14.12 4.11
C GLU A 230 17.99 14.14 2.97
N GLN A 231 16.88 14.84 3.19
CA GLN A 231 15.90 15.13 2.18
C GLN A 231 16.01 16.63 1.92
N ASP A 232 16.47 16.97 0.71
CA ASP A 232 16.49 18.34 0.22
C ASP A 232 15.09 18.93 0.28
N GLU A 233 15.00 20.12 0.87
CA GLU A 233 13.82 20.98 0.79
C GLU A 233 13.76 21.57 -0.61
N SER A 234 12.76 21.16 -1.39
CA SER A 234 12.21 22.01 -2.43
C SER A 234 10.70 22.10 -2.27
N SER A 235 10.31 23.28 -1.79
CA SER A 235 8.96 23.83 -1.84
C SER A 235 8.46 23.88 -3.29
N GLU A 236 7.22 23.45 -3.53
CA GLU A 236 6.25 24.16 -4.36
C GLU A 236 4.85 23.57 -4.20
N ASN A 237 3.87 24.47 -4.22
CA ASN A 237 2.47 24.30 -3.83
C ASN A 237 1.59 23.71 -4.95
N GLU A 238 0.44 23.17 -4.50
CA GLU A 238 -0.86 23.06 -5.18
C GLU A 238 -1.06 22.01 -6.29
N SER A 239 -1.79 20.92 -5.98
CA SER A 239 -3.26 20.87 -6.17
C SER A 239 -3.80 19.43 -5.99
N GLU A 240 -4.70 19.30 -5.02
CA GLU A 240 -5.81 18.35 -4.86
C GLU A 240 -5.71 16.95 -5.50
N ASN A 241 -5.30 15.98 -4.69
CA ASN A 241 -5.90 14.64 -4.63
C ASN A 241 -5.46 13.97 -3.33
N GLU A 242 -6.23 14.18 -2.26
CA GLU A 242 -5.98 13.61 -0.94
C GLU A 242 -6.34 12.11 -0.95
N VAL A 243 -5.42 11.28 -1.42
CA VAL A 243 -5.48 9.83 -1.24
C VAL A 243 -5.00 9.54 0.19
N TYR A 244 -5.95 9.36 1.11
CA TYR A 244 -5.64 9.04 2.51
C TYR A 244 -4.94 7.68 2.63
N SER A 245 -3.69 7.70 3.05
CA SER A 245 -2.91 6.49 3.36
C SER A 245 -3.35 5.92 4.71
N VAL A 246 -4.03 4.78 4.72
CA VAL A 246 -4.52 4.11 5.94
C VAL A 246 -3.39 3.38 6.72
N PHE A 247 -2.17 3.29 6.18
CA PHE A 247 -1.06 2.59 6.86
C PHE A 247 0.24 3.38 6.78
N ASN A 248 0.71 3.86 7.93
CA ASN A 248 2.01 4.50 8.08
C ASN A 248 2.91 3.60 8.94
N PHE A 249 4.05 3.16 8.42
CA PHE A 249 5.04 2.35 9.14
C PHE A 249 6.04 3.23 9.90
N GLY A 250 5.53 4.12 10.75
CA GLY A 250 6.32 4.99 11.63
C GLY A 250 6.25 4.54 13.09
N ASN A 251 7.31 4.76 13.87
CA ASN A 251 7.35 4.52 15.32
C ASN A 251 6.55 5.53 16.16
N LYS A 252 5.53 6.17 15.57
CA LYS A 252 4.55 6.98 16.31
C LYS A 252 3.24 6.20 16.28
N PRO A 253 2.53 6.05 17.41
CA PRO A 253 1.18 5.50 17.36
C PRO A 253 0.37 6.33 16.37
N ASN A 254 -0.30 5.66 15.41
CA ASN A 254 -1.25 6.34 14.55
C ASN A 254 -2.31 6.96 15.45
N GLU A 255 -2.43 8.28 15.43
CA GLU A 255 -3.61 8.93 15.99
C GLU A 255 -4.79 8.55 15.11
N ALA A 256 -5.81 7.94 15.74
CA ALA A 256 -7.06 7.62 15.08
C ALA A 256 -7.59 8.83 14.31
N TYR A 257 -7.93 8.65 13.03
CA TYR A 257 -8.50 9.73 12.24
C TYR A 257 -9.92 9.99 12.74
N LYS A 258 -10.13 11.17 13.34
CA LYS A 258 -11.41 11.56 13.94
C LYS A 258 -12.13 12.59 13.09
N VAL A 259 -13.41 12.37 12.85
CA VAL A 259 -14.32 13.31 12.20
C VAL A 259 -15.37 13.79 13.19
N GLN A 260 -15.75 15.07 13.11
CA GLN A 260 -16.86 15.60 13.88
C GLN A 260 -18.18 15.33 13.17
N PHE A 261 -19.06 14.60 13.83
CA PHE A 261 -20.43 14.35 13.38
C PHE A 261 -21.43 15.15 14.21
N ASN A 262 -22.51 15.61 13.57
CA ASN A 262 -23.66 16.17 14.25
C ASN A 262 -24.67 15.06 14.52
N VAL A 263 -24.80 14.62 15.77
CA VAL A 263 -25.81 13.66 16.22
C VAL A 263 -26.80 14.39 17.11
N ASN A 264 -28.07 14.50 16.70
CA ASN A 264 -29.11 15.30 17.38
C ASN A 264 -28.60 16.67 17.86
N GLU A 265 -28.03 17.44 16.91
CA GLU A 265 -27.47 18.79 17.14
C GLU A 265 -26.25 18.86 18.07
N CYS A 266 -25.67 17.71 18.43
CA CYS A 266 -24.43 17.61 19.21
C CYS A 266 -23.25 17.24 18.32
N LYS A 267 -22.16 18.01 18.40
CA LYS A 267 -20.90 17.71 17.74
C LYS A 267 -20.14 16.63 18.53
N ILE A 268 -19.99 15.45 17.95
CA ILE A 268 -19.25 14.31 18.52
C ILE A 268 -18.09 13.95 17.61
N ALA A 269 -16.89 13.85 18.16
CA ALA A 269 -15.73 13.34 17.44
C ALA A 269 -15.74 11.80 17.42
N MET A 270 -15.81 11.21 16.23
CA MET A 270 -15.83 9.76 16.02
C MET A 270 -14.63 9.33 15.17
N GLU A 271 -14.06 8.17 15.47
CA GLU A 271 -13.02 7.54 14.65
C GLU A 271 -13.64 6.94 13.37
N ILE A 272 -12.98 7.12 12.22
CA ILE A 272 -13.38 6.46 10.98
C ILE A 272 -12.88 5.02 10.99
N ASP A 273 -13.81 4.07 11.04
CA ASP A 273 -13.56 2.65 10.82
C ASP A 273 -14.31 2.17 9.56
N THR A 274 -13.60 2.04 8.44
CA THR A 274 -14.18 1.58 7.17
C THR A 274 -14.48 0.08 7.15
N GLY A 275 -14.03 -0.67 8.17
CA GLY A 275 -14.32 -2.10 8.36
C GLY A 275 -15.58 -2.37 9.19
N ALA A 276 -16.17 -1.34 9.82
CA ALA A 276 -17.35 -1.49 10.64
C ALA A 276 -18.64 -1.34 9.81
N SER A 277 -19.56 -2.30 9.95
CA SER A 277 -20.89 -2.23 9.32
C SER A 277 -21.85 -1.28 10.04
N VAL A 278 -21.49 -0.85 11.26
CA VAL A 278 -22.30 -0.01 12.15
C VAL A 278 -21.41 0.94 12.93
N SER A 279 -21.90 2.15 13.19
CA SER A 279 -21.23 3.09 14.08
C SER A 279 -21.50 2.71 15.53
N ILE A 280 -20.44 2.57 16.32
CA ILE A 280 -20.51 2.25 17.75
C ILE A 280 -20.12 3.46 18.60
N MET A 281 -20.74 3.58 19.77
CA MET A 281 -20.44 4.60 20.78
C MET A 281 -20.24 3.89 22.12
N SER A 282 -19.23 4.30 22.89
CA SER A 282 -19.03 3.76 24.23
C SER A 282 -20.18 4.18 25.17
N GLU A 283 -20.45 3.36 26.18
CA GLU A 283 -21.50 3.68 27.17
C GLU A 283 -21.18 4.97 27.93
N ASP A 284 -19.90 5.23 28.20
CA ASP A 284 -19.45 6.43 28.90
C ASP A 284 -19.70 7.70 28.07
N THR A 285 -19.40 7.67 26.77
CA THR A 285 -19.72 8.76 25.86
C THR A 285 -21.25 8.94 25.74
N TYR A 286 -22.02 7.85 25.68
CA TYR A 286 -23.48 7.97 25.69
C TYR A 286 -24.00 8.63 26.98
N LYS A 287 -23.47 8.25 28.15
CA LYS A 287 -23.86 8.81 29.46
C LYS A 287 -23.62 10.32 29.52
N GLU A 288 -22.52 10.81 28.94
CA GLU A 288 -22.19 12.24 28.88
C GLU A 288 -23.28 13.06 28.15
N TYR A 289 -23.87 12.48 27.11
CA TYR A 289 -24.87 13.15 26.27
C TYR A 289 -26.30 12.58 26.45
N LYS A 290 -26.53 11.79 27.50
CA LYS A 290 -27.79 11.06 27.75
C LYS A 290 -29.02 11.95 27.77
N SER A 291 -28.89 13.20 28.23
CA SER A 291 -29.98 14.19 28.25
C SER A 291 -30.43 14.65 26.86
N LYS A 292 -29.61 14.41 25.82
CA LYS A 292 -29.84 14.82 24.43
C LYS A 292 -30.11 13.64 23.49
N PHE A 293 -29.97 12.41 23.97
CA PHE A 293 -30.20 11.20 23.19
C PHE A 293 -31.35 10.37 23.75
N ARG A 294 -32.41 10.25 22.96
CA ARG A 294 -33.46 9.24 23.17
C ARG A 294 -33.08 7.98 22.40
N ILE A 295 -32.84 6.88 23.13
CA ILE A 295 -32.61 5.57 22.51
C ILE A 295 -33.96 4.99 22.09
N GLU A 296 -34.01 4.45 20.87
CA GLU A 296 -35.15 3.66 20.38
C GLU A 296 -34.79 2.17 20.35
N PRO A 297 -35.78 1.27 20.55
CA PRO A 297 -35.55 -0.16 20.41
C PRO A 297 -35.10 -0.51 18.99
N THR A 298 -34.08 -1.36 18.88
CA THR A 298 -33.61 -1.87 17.58
C THR A 298 -33.68 -3.39 17.53
N SER A 299 -33.91 -3.93 16.33
CA SER A 299 -33.82 -5.37 16.05
C SER A 299 -32.37 -5.81 15.74
N ALA A 300 -31.45 -4.86 15.56
CA ALA A 300 -30.04 -5.13 15.32
C ALA A 300 -29.38 -5.67 16.60
N LYS A 301 -28.79 -6.86 16.52
CA LYS A 301 -27.94 -7.44 17.57
C LYS A 301 -26.50 -7.30 17.12
N LEU A 302 -25.69 -6.60 17.93
CA LEU A 302 -24.24 -6.48 17.77
C LEU A 302 -23.54 -7.65 18.43
#